data_AF-A0A2H0QXF9-F1
#
_entry.id   AF-A0A2H0QXF9-F1
#
_cell.length_a   1.000
_cell.length_b   1.000
_cell.length_c   1.000
_cell.angle_alpha   90.00
_cell.angle_beta   90.00
_cell.angle_gamma   90.00
#
_symmetry.space_group_name_H-M   'P 1'
#
loop_
_entity.id
_entity.type
_entity.pdbx_description
1 polymer ?
#
loop_
_entity_poly.entity_id
_entity_poly.type
_entity_poly.pdbx_seq_one_letter_code
_entity_poly.pdbx_strand_id
1 'polypeptide(L)'
;MKQRSYSRKRYTMPDFIEKALVKNQLVEAYNGRPPYQQNDYIGWITRAKRQETQQKRLNQMLDELKRGDTYMNMSWKPKLR
;
A
#
# COMPACT_ATOMS: atom_id res chain seq x y z
N MET A 1 15.25 14.53 -26.00
CA MET A 1 14.16 14.25 -25.03
C MET A 1 14.78 13.72 -23.74
N LYS A 2 14.77 14.48 -22.63
CA LYS A 2 15.28 14.00 -21.34
C LYS A 2 14.28 13.00 -20.74
N GLN A 3 14.51 11.70 -20.93
CA GLN A 3 13.84 10.68 -20.12
C GLN A 3 14.37 10.79 -18.69
N ARG A 4 13.65 11.54 -17.85
CA ARG A 4 13.88 11.58 -16.41
C ARG A 4 13.40 10.23 -15.86
N SER A 5 14.28 9.25 -15.81
CA SER A 5 14.06 8.00 -15.10
C SER A 5 13.97 8.30 -13.60
N TYR A 6 12.76 8.59 -13.12
CA TYR A 6 12.50 8.75 -11.70
C TYR A 6 12.58 7.36 -11.06
N SER A 7 13.76 7.02 -10.52
CA SER A 7 13.89 5.86 -9.64
C SER A 7 12.98 6.11 -8.44
N ARG A 8 11.83 5.42 -8.39
CA ARG A 8 10.92 5.51 -7.24
C ARG A 8 11.67 4.95 -6.04
N LYS A 9 11.77 5.74 -4.96
CA LYS A 9 12.31 5.28 -3.68
C LYS A 9 11.58 3.99 -3.29
N ARG A 10 12.32 2.89 -3.16
CA ARG A 10 11.82 1.61 -2.67
C ARG A 10 11.76 1.67 -1.15
N TYR A 11 10.60 1.37 -0.58
CA TYR A 11 10.42 1.26 0.86
C TYR A 11 10.43 -0.21 1.28
N THR A 12 11.10 -0.51 2.37
CA THR A 12 11.00 -1.80 3.06
C THR A 12 9.69 -1.85 3.83
N MET A 13 9.12 -3.05 4.00
CA MET A 13 7.91 -3.23 4.81
C MET A 13 8.21 -2.96 6.29
N PRO A 14 7.55 -1.98 6.94
CA PRO A 14 7.69 -1.76 8.38
C PRO A 14 6.87 -2.78 9.18
N ASP A 15 7.39 -3.18 10.34
CA ASP A 15 6.77 -4.19 11.22
C ASP A 15 5.30 -3.89 11.57
N PHE A 16 4.94 -2.62 11.78
CA PHE A 16 3.56 -2.27 12.16
C PHE A 16 2.57 -2.49 11.00
N ILE A 17 3.02 -2.37 9.74
CA ILE A 17 2.22 -2.66 8.56
C ILE A 17 2.09 -4.18 8.40
N GLU A 18 3.21 -4.91 8.52
CA GLU A 18 3.21 -6.38 8.43
C GLU A 18 2.29 -7.00 9.50
N LYS A 19 2.44 -6.59 10.76
CA LYS A 19 1.57 -7.07 11.87
C LYS A 19 0.10 -6.79 11.60
N ALA A 20 -0.22 -5.63 11.01
CA ALA A 20 -1.60 -5.30 10.67
C ALA A 20 -2.14 -6.14 9.51
N LEU A 21 -1.32 -6.42 8.49
CA LEU A 21 -1.68 -7.32 7.38
C LEU A 21 -1.92 -8.75 7.88
N VAL A 22 -1.02 -9.29 8.72
CA VAL A 22 -1.16 -10.62 9.32
C VAL A 22 -2.41 -10.69 10.19
N LYS A 23 -2.62 -9.71 11.07
CA LYS A 23 -3.79 -9.65 11.96
C LYS A 23 -5.12 -9.61 11.20
N ASN A 24 -5.15 -9.00 10.01
CA ASN A 24 -6.34 -8.90 9.18
C ASN A 24 -6.43 -9.97 8.08
N GLN A 25 -5.46 -10.91 8.01
CA GLN A 25 -5.38 -11.93 6.95
C GLN A 25 -5.32 -11.32 5.53
N LEU A 26 -4.63 -10.19 5.36
CA LEU A 26 -4.53 -9.43 4.11
C LEU A 26 -3.17 -9.56 3.41
N VAL A 27 -2.28 -10.43 3.90
CA VAL A 27 -0.94 -10.61 3.33
C VAL A 27 -1.01 -11.02 1.86
N GLU A 28 -1.87 -11.97 1.50
CA GLU A 28 -2.04 -12.40 0.11
C GLU A 28 -2.64 -11.30 -0.76
N ALA A 29 -3.66 -10.60 -0.27
CA ALA A 29 -4.27 -9.47 -0.97
C ALA A 29 -3.26 -8.36 -1.26
N TYR A 30 -2.37 -8.08 -0.31
CA TYR A 30 -1.27 -7.13 -0.47
C TYR A 30 -0.23 -7.62 -1.50
N ASN A 31 0.21 -8.87 -1.38
CA ASN A 31 1.19 -9.48 -2.29
C ASN A 31 0.67 -9.58 -3.74
N GLY A 32 -0.66 -9.73 -3.91
CA GLY A 32 -1.31 -9.70 -5.22
C GLY A 32 -1.35 -8.32 -5.88
N ARG A 33 -1.07 -7.23 -5.14
CA ARG A 33 -1.00 -5.89 -5.72
C ARG A 33 0.27 -5.71 -6.57
N PRO A 34 0.22 -4.90 -7.64
CA PRO A 34 1.42 -4.56 -8.40
C PRO A 34 2.52 -3.95 -7.51
N PRO A 35 3.81 -4.18 -7.79
CA PRO A 35 4.91 -3.70 -6.95
C PRO A 35 4.91 -2.19 -6.68
N TYR A 36 4.40 -1.38 -7.63
CA TYR A 36 4.28 0.06 -7.43
C TYR A 36 3.21 0.42 -6.38
N GLN A 37 2.08 -0.30 -6.32
CA GLN A 37 1.05 -0.06 -5.31
C GLN A 37 1.54 -0.43 -3.92
N GLN A 38 2.22 -1.58 -3.81
CA GLN A 38 2.85 -2.01 -2.57
C GLN A 38 3.79 -0.93 -2.03
N ASN A 39 4.69 -0.43 -2.89
CA ASN A 39 5.65 0.61 -2.55
C ASN A 39 4.99 1.95 -2.20
N ASP A 40 3.96 2.35 -2.96
CA ASP A 40 3.24 3.60 -2.76
C ASP A 40 2.44 3.59 -1.46
N TYR A 41 1.81 2.47 -1.07
CA TYR A 41 1.16 2.33 0.24
C TYR A 41 2.16 2.53 1.38
N ILE A 42 3.28 1.82 1.35
CA ILE A 42 4.29 1.94 2.40
C ILE A 42 4.80 3.39 2.46
N GLY A 43 5.15 3.97 1.32
CA GLY A 43 5.62 5.35 1.24
C GLY A 43 4.58 6.36 1.74
N TRP A 44 3.31 6.19 1.38
CA TRP A 44 2.22 7.07 1.79
C TRP A 44 1.94 6.98 3.30
N ILE A 45 1.93 5.77 3.86
CA ILE A 45 1.73 5.57 5.30
C ILE A 45 2.93 6.15 6.07
N THR A 46 4.15 5.75 5.73
CA THR A 46 5.38 6.14 6.47
C THR A 46 5.74 7.62 6.35
N ARG A 47 5.33 8.32 5.29
CA ARG A 47 5.54 9.77 5.16
C ARG A 47 4.72 10.60 6.15
N ALA A 48 3.67 10.04 6.76
CA ALA A 48 2.90 10.77 7.76
C ALA A 48 3.74 10.96 9.04
N LYS A 49 3.91 12.23 9.47
CA LYS A 49 4.71 12.57 10.66
C LYS A 49 4.03 12.18 11.99
N ARG A 50 2.69 12.18 12.02
CA ARG A 50 1.90 11.88 13.22
C ARG A 50 1.43 10.43 13.20
N GLN A 51 1.54 9.73 14.33
CA GLN A 51 1.12 8.34 14.48
C GLN A 51 -0.37 8.15 14.15
N GLU A 52 -1.24 9.07 14.58
CA GLU A 52 -2.66 9.01 14.24
C GLU A 52 -2.91 9.03 12.72
N THR A 53 -2.14 9.83 11.98
CA THR A 53 -2.26 9.89 10.52
C THR A 53 -1.70 8.63 9.86
N GLN A 54 -0.61 8.06 10.39
CA GLN A 54 -0.13 6.74 9.94
C GLN A 54 -1.20 5.67 10.13
N GLN A 55 -1.86 5.64 11.30
CA GLN A 55 -2.91 4.68 11.62
C GLN A 55 -4.13 4.85 10.72
N LYS A 56 -4.58 6.08 10.46
CA LYS A 56 -5.69 6.35 9.53
C LYS A 56 -5.39 5.85 8.12
N ARG A 57 -4.17 6.11 7.61
CA ARG A 57 -3.73 5.64 6.29
C ARG A 57 -3.59 4.13 6.22
N LEU A 58 -3.07 3.52 7.29
CA LEU A 58 -2.98 2.07 7.42
C LEU A 58 -4.37 1.44 7.37
N ASN A 59 -5.33 1.95 8.14
CA ASN A 59 -6.70 1.45 8.13
C ASN A 59 -7.32 1.57 6.73
N GLN A 60 -7.12 2.70 6.05
CA GLN A 60 -7.60 2.87 4.68
C GLN A 60 -7.00 1.82 3.73
N MET A 61 -5.69 1.56 3.78
CA MET A 61 -5.07 0.50 2.98
C MET A 61 -5.72 -0.87 3.29
N LEU A 62 -5.94 -1.20 4.56
CA LEU A 62 -6.54 -2.49 4.93
C LEU A 62 -7.97 -2.62 4.39
N ASP A 63 -8.76 -1.56 4.43
CA ASP A 63 -10.12 -1.55 3.88
C ASP A 63 -10.12 -1.69 2.35
N GLU A 64 -9.22 -0.99 1.66
CA GLU A 64 -9.05 -1.14 0.20
C GLU A 64 -8.58 -2.54 -0.20
N LEU A 65 -7.71 -3.17 0.59
CA LEU A 65 -7.29 -4.55 0.40
C LEU A 65 -8.44 -5.54 0.63
N LYS A 66 -9.27 -5.33 1.66
CA LYS A 66 -10.47 -6.16 1.92
C LYS A 66 -11.48 -6.08 0.78
N ARG A 67 -11.71 -4.89 0.25
CA ARG A 67 -12.63 -4.70 -0.87
C ARG A 67 -12.09 -5.27 -2.17
N GLY A 68 -10.78 -5.15 -2.40
CA GLY A 68 -10.10 -5.68 -3.58
C GLY A 68 -10.38 -4.92 -4.89
N ASP A 69 -11.20 -3.87 -4.86
CA ASP A 69 -11.65 -3.09 -6.02
C ASP A 69 -11.15 -1.64 -6.03
N THR A 70 -10.31 -1.29 -5.05
CA THR A 70 -9.80 0.07 -4.87
C THR A 70 -8.30 0.10 -4.58
N TYR A 71 -7.71 1.25 -4.88
CA TYR A 71 -6.33 1.62 -4.57
C TYR A 71 -6.25 3.15 -4.42
N MET A 72 -5.85 3.66 -3.25
CA MET A 72 -5.72 5.09 -2.96
C MET A 72 -7.01 5.88 -3.28
N ASN A 73 -8.17 5.38 -2.87
CA ASN A 73 -9.51 5.88 -3.22
C ASN A 73 -9.83 5.93 -4.73
N MET A 74 -9.04 5.27 -5.58
CA MET A 74 -9.31 5.12 -7.00
C MET A 74 -9.81 3.71 -7.29
N SER A 75 -10.72 3.57 -8.25
CA SER A 75 -11.17 2.27 -8.74
C SER A 75 -9.98 1.49 -9.31
N TRP A 76 -9.74 0.29 -8.78
CA TRP A 76 -8.72 -0.62 -9.24
C TRP A 76 -9.32 -1.99 -9.43
N LYS A 77 -9.09 -2.61 -10.59
CA LYS A 77 -9.46 -4.00 -10.80
C LYS A 77 -8.20 -4.84 -10.90
N PRO A 78 -8.08 -5.95 -10.15
CA PRO A 78 -7.03 -6.91 -10.43
C PRO A 78 -7.18 -7.35 -11.88
N LYS A 79 -6.07 -7.37 -12.63
CA LYS A 79 -6.04 -8.14 -13.87
C LYS A 79 -6.14 -9.59 -13.42
N LEU A 80 -7.34 -10.17 -13.53
CA LEU A 80 -7.51 -11.61 -13.44
C LEU A 80 -6.47 -12.22 -14.40
N ARG A 81 -5.59 -13.05 -13.83
CA ARG A 81 -4.67 -13.88 -14.59
C ARG A 81 -5.43 -15.05 -15.18
#